data_AF-A0AAJ7JBE8-F1
#
_entry.id   AF-A0AAJ7JBE8-F1
#
_cell.length_a   1.000
_cell.length_b   1.000
_cell.length_c   1.000
_cell.angle_alpha   90.00
_cell.angle_beta   90.00
_cell.angle_gamma   90.00
#
_symmetry.space_group_name_H-M   'P 1'
#
loop_
_entity.id
_entity.type
_entity.pdbx_description
1 polymer ?
#
loop_
_entity_poly.entity_id
_entity_poly.type
_entity_poly.pdbx_seq_one_letter_code
_entity_poly.pdbx_strand_id
1 'polypeptide(L)'
;MSRDGSYNLSLALFAIVSLFVIGTSPLQYQAGGNYDYDYNIPYENYPPVAKFDRPIVVKDFIPKPEEERQDLSKIPGIPGVDYPLYHTVPSTSFSCSRVPHVPGMYANVETGCQAYHVCHDGREGHQGASFLCTNGTLFNQREFSCDWWYNVNCADAISLYRLNLDPLKNPYVPKETQELLRKRMRIVVL
;
A
#
# COMPACT_ATOMS: atom_id res chain seq x y z
N MET A 1 -34.09 -82.71 -39.52
CA MET A 1 -33.89 -83.07 -40.94
C MET A 1 -33.24 -81.88 -41.61
N SER A 2 -32.10 -82.11 -42.25
CA SER A 2 -31.18 -81.14 -42.83
C SER A 2 -31.72 -80.29 -43.98
N ARG A 3 -30.88 -79.30 -44.34
CA ARG A 3 -30.77 -78.54 -45.61
C ARG A 3 -31.58 -77.26 -45.68
N ASP A 4 -31.13 -76.17 -46.28
CA ASP A 4 -29.87 -75.66 -46.86
C ASP A 4 -30.20 -74.18 -47.21
N GLY A 5 -29.21 -73.30 -47.42
CA GLY A 5 -29.44 -72.12 -48.25
C GLY A 5 -28.76 -70.82 -47.82
N SER A 6 -27.66 -70.52 -48.48
CA SER A 6 -26.77 -69.36 -48.37
C SER A 6 -27.34 -68.07 -48.95
N TYR A 7 -27.15 -66.90 -48.30
CA TYR A 7 -27.00 -65.61 -48.98
C TYR A 7 -26.17 -64.61 -48.14
N ASN A 8 -25.24 -63.93 -48.81
CA ASN A 8 -24.32 -62.90 -48.32
C ASN A 8 -25.01 -61.66 -47.73
N LEU A 9 -24.40 -61.01 -46.72
CA LEU A 9 -24.12 -59.56 -46.78
C LEU A 9 -23.14 -59.10 -45.69
N SER A 10 -22.12 -58.37 -46.12
CA SER A 10 -21.03 -57.79 -45.32
C SER A 10 -21.50 -56.56 -44.54
N LEU A 11 -21.24 -56.49 -43.22
CA LEU A 11 -21.14 -55.24 -42.46
C LEU A 11 -20.54 -55.47 -41.04
N ALA A 12 -19.43 -54.75 -40.83
CA ALA A 12 -18.99 -54.10 -39.59
C ALA A 12 -18.36 -54.88 -38.41
N LEU A 13 -17.35 -54.20 -37.87
CA LEU A 13 -16.71 -54.25 -36.54
C LEU A 13 -15.64 -55.32 -36.32
N PHE A 14 -14.39 -54.89 -36.06
CA PHE A 14 -13.61 -55.28 -34.87
C PHE A 14 -12.42 -54.32 -34.62
N ALA A 15 -12.23 -54.03 -33.34
CA ALA A 15 -11.20 -53.29 -32.57
C ALA A 15 -9.75 -53.20 -33.14
N ILE A 16 -8.87 -52.29 -32.66
CA ILE A 16 -7.93 -52.55 -31.53
C ILE A 16 -7.04 -51.30 -31.23
N VAL A 17 -7.04 -50.91 -29.95
CA VAL A 17 -5.95 -50.52 -29.02
C VAL A 17 -4.98 -49.34 -29.31
N SER A 18 -4.92 -48.47 -28.30
CA SER A 18 -4.07 -47.30 -28.03
C SER A 18 -2.60 -47.63 -27.75
N LEU A 19 -1.66 -46.78 -28.18
CA LEU A 19 -0.28 -46.72 -27.69
C LEU A 19 0.30 -45.29 -27.80
N PHE A 20 1.26 -45.04 -26.90
CA PHE A 20 2.26 -43.95 -26.84
C PHE A 20 2.00 -42.74 -25.92
N VAL A 21 2.43 -42.92 -24.67
CA VAL A 21 3.02 -41.88 -23.82
C VAL A 21 4.54 -41.93 -24.01
N ILE A 22 5.19 -40.83 -24.40
CA ILE A 22 6.54 -40.44 -23.93
C ILE A 22 6.63 -38.91 -23.99
N GLY A 23 6.93 -38.26 -22.85
CA GLY A 23 7.14 -36.81 -22.77
C GLY A 23 8.58 -36.37 -23.03
N THR A 24 8.80 -35.06 -23.16
CA THR A 24 9.97 -34.30 -22.66
C THR A 24 9.69 -32.79 -22.77
N SER A 25 9.98 -32.06 -21.68
CA SER A 25 9.96 -30.59 -21.56
C SER A 25 11.25 -29.98 -22.16
N PRO A 26 11.37 -28.65 -22.44
CA PRO A 26 11.33 -27.61 -21.40
C PRO A 26 10.59 -26.30 -21.76
N LEU A 27 10.17 -25.59 -20.71
CA LEU A 27 9.72 -24.20 -20.72
C LEU A 27 10.90 -23.28 -21.08
N GLN A 28 10.74 -22.46 -22.12
CA GLN A 28 11.56 -21.26 -22.28
C GLN A 28 10.94 -20.13 -21.44
N TYR A 29 11.65 -19.75 -20.38
CA TYR A 29 11.38 -18.56 -19.59
C TYR A 29 11.98 -17.35 -20.31
N GLN A 30 11.17 -16.51 -20.96
CA GLN A 30 11.60 -15.19 -21.41
C GLN A 30 11.23 -14.16 -20.36
N ALA A 31 12.27 -13.63 -19.72
CA ALA A 31 12.21 -12.52 -18.79
C ALA A 31 12.02 -11.17 -19.54
N GLY A 32 11.21 -10.29 -18.96
CA GLY A 32 11.33 -8.83 -19.06
C GLY A 32 10.95 -8.17 -20.38
N GLY A 33 9.74 -7.59 -20.44
CA GLY A 33 9.41 -6.51 -21.37
C GLY A 33 9.51 -5.16 -20.66
N ASN A 34 10.34 -4.26 -21.18
CA ASN A 34 10.47 -2.87 -20.74
C ASN A 34 9.31 -2.06 -21.37
N TYR A 35 8.41 -1.49 -20.58
CA TYR A 35 7.25 -0.77 -21.11
C TYR A 35 7.47 0.74 -20.99
N ASP A 36 7.62 1.38 -22.15
CA ASP A 36 7.60 2.83 -22.32
C ASP A 36 6.13 3.30 -22.30
N TYR A 37 5.80 4.27 -21.43
CA TYR A 37 4.42 4.75 -21.27
C TYR A 37 4.20 6.00 -22.12
N ASP A 38 3.54 5.83 -23.27
CA ASP A 38 3.04 6.95 -24.08
C ASP A 38 1.69 7.44 -23.54
N TYR A 39 1.64 8.72 -23.15
CA TYR A 39 0.51 9.36 -22.48
C TYR A 39 -0.59 9.85 -23.43
N ASN A 40 -0.49 9.62 -24.75
CA ASN A 40 -1.43 10.16 -25.73
C ASN A 40 -2.15 9.08 -26.57
N ILE A 41 -2.80 8.10 -25.93
CA ILE A 41 -3.68 7.16 -26.65
C ILE A 41 -5.16 7.64 -26.60
N PRO A 42 -5.83 7.83 -27.77
CA PRO A 42 -7.26 8.14 -27.83
C PRO A 42 -8.13 7.03 -27.21
N TYR A 43 -9.24 7.42 -26.57
CA TYR A 43 -10.14 6.53 -25.81
C TYR A 43 -10.63 5.27 -26.55
N GLU A 44 -10.66 5.29 -27.89
CA GLU A 44 -11.06 4.14 -28.71
C GLU A 44 -10.04 3.00 -28.71
N ASN A 45 -8.80 3.26 -28.25
CA ASN A 45 -7.70 2.30 -28.19
C ASN A 45 -7.33 1.87 -26.76
N TYR A 46 -8.22 2.08 -25.79
CA TYR A 46 -8.02 1.52 -24.45
C TYR A 46 -7.98 -0.02 -24.56
N PRO A 47 -7.00 -0.71 -23.95
CA PRO A 47 -6.91 -2.16 -24.06
C PRO A 47 -8.21 -2.79 -23.54
N PRO A 48 -8.68 -3.88 -24.17
CA PRO A 48 -9.92 -4.53 -23.73
C PRO A 48 -9.77 -4.96 -22.28
N VAL A 49 -10.81 -4.71 -21.48
CA VAL A 49 -10.96 -5.25 -20.13
C VAL A 49 -10.60 -6.74 -20.22
N ALA A 50 -9.55 -7.16 -19.52
CA ALA A 50 -9.08 -8.53 -19.57
C ALA A 50 -10.26 -9.45 -19.30
N LYS A 51 -10.64 -10.26 -20.28
CA LYS A 51 -11.65 -11.30 -20.07
C LYS A 51 -11.01 -12.32 -19.15
N PHE A 52 -11.52 -12.40 -17.92
CA PHE A 52 -11.12 -13.44 -16.99
C PHE A 52 -11.83 -14.73 -17.42
N ASP A 53 -11.18 -15.52 -18.28
CA ASP A 53 -11.67 -16.83 -18.73
C ASP A 53 -11.70 -17.87 -17.60
N ARG A 54 -11.22 -17.50 -16.41
CA ARG A 54 -11.22 -18.30 -15.19
C ARG A 54 -11.58 -17.42 -13.99
N PRO A 55 -12.27 -17.97 -12.98
CA PRO A 55 -12.53 -17.23 -11.75
C PRO A 55 -11.21 -16.82 -11.09
N ILE A 56 -11.16 -15.59 -10.58
CA ILE A 56 -10.08 -15.15 -9.70
C ILE A 56 -10.19 -15.97 -8.42
N VAL A 57 -9.34 -16.98 -8.30
CA VAL A 57 -9.20 -17.75 -7.06
C VAL A 57 -8.29 -16.95 -6.13
N VAL A 58 -8.90 -16.07 -5.34
CA VAL A 58 -8.22 -15.50 -4.17
C VAL A 58 -8.17 -16.63 -3.15
N LYS A 59 -6.98 -16.95 -2.63
CA LYS A 59 -6.87 -17.85 -1.48
C LYS A 59 -7.76 -17.27 -0.37
N ASP A 60 -8.55 -18.12 0.27
CA ASP A 60 -9.32 -17.72 1.45
C ASP A 60 -8.41 -16.95 2.40
N PHE A 61 -8.94 -15.93 3.07
CA PHE A 61 -8.21 -15.19 4.10
C PHE A 61 -7.83 -16.19 5.19
N ILE A 62 -6.66 -16.80 5.08
CA ILE A 62 -6.07 -17.59 6.14
C ILE A 62 -5.74 -16.56 7.22
N PRO A 63 -6.44 -16.55 8.37
CA PRO A 63 -6.04 -15.69 9.46
C PRO A 63 -4.58 -15.99 9.77
N LYS A 64 -3.74 -14.95 9.70
CA LYS A 64 -2.33 -15.07 10.05
C LYS A 64 -2.25 -15.68 11.46
N PRO A 65 -1.43 -16.74 11.66
CA PRO A 65 -1.29 -17.37 12.97
C PRO A 65 -0.96 -16.34 14.05
N GLU A 66 -1.36 -16.60 15.29
CA GLU A 66 -1.08 -15.75 16.47
C GLU A 66 0.42 -15.47 16.69
N GLU A 67 1.30 -16.21 16.00
CA GLU A 67 2.75 -16.04 15.92
C GLU A 67 3.22 -14.81 15.12
N GLU A 68 2.32 -14.08 14.46
CA GLU A 68 2.70 -12.87 13.70
C GLU A 68 2.53 -11.57 14.50
N ARG A 69 2.42 -11.65 15.83
CA ARG A 69 2.55 -10.48 16.70
C ARG A 69 3.99 -9.96 16.59
N GLN A 70 4.14 -8.67 16.28
CA GLN A 70 5.44 -8.03 16.22
C GLN A 70 6.21 -8.27 17.53
N ASP A 71 7.44 -8.76 17.44
CA ASP A 71 8.33 -8.88 18.60
C ASP A 71 8.75 -7.48 19.07
N LEU A 72 8.15 -7.02 20.16
CA LEU A 72 8.42 -5.71 20.75
C LEU A 72 9.58 -5.72 21.75
N SER A 73 10.20 -6.88 22.01
CA SER A 73 11.27 -7.00 23.02
C SER A 73 12.52 -6.16 22.70
N LYS A 74 12.69 -5.77 21.43
CA LYS A 74 13.79 -4.94 20.93
C LYS A 74 13.50 -3.44 20.98
N ILE A 75 12.26 -3.05 21.28
CA ILE A 75 11.89 -1.64 21.43
C ILE A 75 12.03 -1.29 22.91
N PRO A 76 12.80 -0.25 23.27
CA PRO A 76 12.92 0.16 24.66
C PRO A 76 11.59 0.68 25.20
N GLY A 77 11.32 0.42 26.49
CA GLY A 77 10.08 0.83 27.15
C GLY A 77 9.00 -0.25 27.13
N ILE A 78 7.89 0.05 27.81
CA ILE A 78 6.74 -0.83 27.99
C ILE A 78 5.58 -0.31 27.11
N PRO A 79 5.13 -1.09 26.11
CA PRO A 79 3.97 -0.73 25.30
C PRO A 79 2.74 -0.48 26.17
N GLY A 80 1.99 0.58 25.87
CA GLY A 80 0.80 1.00 26.62
C GLY A 80 1.09 1.82 27.89
N VAL A 81 2.36 1.88 28.32
CA VAL A 81 2.80 2.73 29.45
C VAL A 81 3.66 3.87 28.93
N ASP A 82 4.75 3.54 28.23
CA ASP A 82 5.71 4.52 27.73
C ASP A 82 5.33 5.07 26.35
N TYR A 83 4.64 4.26 25.54
CA TYR A 83 4.15 4.66 24.22
C TYR A 83 2.88 3.87 23.83
N PRO A 84 2.03 4.40 22.93
CA PRO A 84 0.79 3.76 22.51
C PRO A 84 1.05 2.58 21.55
N LEU A 85 0.11 1.64 21.48
CA LEU A 85 0.20 0.45 20.62
C LEU A 85 -1.06 0.27 19.76
N TYR A 86 -1.37 1.28 18.94
CA TYR A 86 -2.46 1.22 17.98
C TYR A 86 -2.07 0.41 16.74
N HIS A 87 -3.01 -0.41 16.26
CA HIS A 87 -2.87 -1.17 15.00
C HIS A 87 -3.57 -0.48 13.81
N THR A 88 -4.52 0.40 14.12
CA THR A 88 -5.24 1.26 13.18
C THR A 88 -5.41 2.63 13.83
N VAL A 89 -5.55 3.69 13.03
CA VAL A 89 -5.79 5.03 13.57
C VAL A 89 -7.17 5.02 14.25
N PRO A 90 -7.26 5.25 15.57
CA PRO A 90 -8.55 5.28 16.26
C PRO A 90 -9.32 6.56 15.89
N SER A 91 -10.65 6.50 16.02
CA SER A 91 -11.48 7.70 15.94
C SER A 91 -11.18 8.62 17.12
N THR A 92 -10.98 9.90 16.82
CA THR A 92 -10.60 10.95 17.78
C THR A 92 -11.36 12.21 17.44
N SER A 93 -11.29 13.24 18.29
CA SER A 93 -11.93 14.51 17.95
C SER A 93 -11.28 15.18 16.75
N PHE A 94 -10.02 14.89 16.42
CA PHE A 94 -9.21 15.59 15.41
C PHE A 94 -9.98 15.88 14.11
N SER A 95 -9.81 17.10 13.60
CA SER A 95 -10.40 17.53 12.32
C SER A 95 -9.52 18.58 11.67
N CYS A 96 -9.27 18.43 10.36
CA CYS A 96 -8.60 19.42 9.52
C CYS A 96 -9.36 20.74 9.41
N SER A 97 -10.64 20.78 9.77
CA SER A 97 -11.38 22.06 9.87
C SER A 97 -11.03 22.88 11.12
N ARG A 98 -10.34 22.28 12.10
CA ARG A 98 -10.01 22.92 13.40
C ARG A 98 -8.50 23.19 13.57
N VAL A 99 -7.68 22.85 12.58
CA VAL A 99 -6.24 23.12 12.62
C VAL A 99 -5.94 24.55 12.16
N PRO A 100 -4.85 25.18 12.64
CA PRO A 100 -4.59 26.60 12.37
C PRO A 100 -4.13 26.88 10.94
N HIS A 101 -3.53 25.89 10.24
CA HIS A 101 -2.90 26.10 8.94
C HIS A 101 -3.22 24.94 7.98
N VAL A 102 -3.48 25.24 6.71
CA VAL A 102 -3.67 24.21 5.69
C VAL A 102 -2.95 24.70 4.43
N PRO A 103 -2.09 23.87 3.79
CA PRO A 103 -1.82 22.46 4.10
C PRO A 103 -0.83 22.24 5.25
N GLY A 104 -0.85 21.07 5.89
CA GLY A 104 0.06 20.75 6.99
C GLY A 104 -0.03 19.34 7.58
N MET A 105 0.94 18.99 8.43
CA MET A 105 1.00 17.75 9.21
C MET A 105 0.78 18.02 10.70
N TYR A 106 0.01 17.15 11.33
CA TYR A 106 -0.50 17.35 12.69
C TYR A 106 -0.37 16.08 13.52
N ALA A 107 0.37 16.15 14.63
CA ALA A 107 0.42 15.08 15.61
C ALA A 107 -0.95 14.92 16.29
N ASN A 108 -1.48 13.71 16.39
CA ASN A 108 -2.72 13.49 17.12
C ASN A 108 -2.43 13.25 18.61
N VAL A 109 -2.58 14.30 19.41
CA VAL A 109 -2.32 14.26 20.85
C VAL A 109 -3.24 13.30 21.61
N GLU A 110 -4.46 13.03 21.13
CA GLU A 110 -5.39 12.07 21.76
C GLU A 110 -4.88 10.63 21.65
N THR A 111 -4.03 10.36 20.66
CA THR A 111 -3.41 9.04 20.44
C THR A 111 -2.00 8.96 21.02
N GLY A 112 -1.61 9.88 21.90
CA GLY A 112 -0.23 9.99 22.37
C GLY A 112 0.77 10.25 21.25
N CYS A 113 0.34 10.89 20.15
CA CYS A 113 1.13 11.17 18.95
C CYS A 113 1.59 9.95 18.16
N GLN A 114 1.09 8.74 18.43
CA GLN A 114 1.36 7.61 17.52
C GLN A 114 0.64 7.82 16.18
N ALA A 115 -0.57 8.36 16.18
CA ALA A 115 -1.23 8.80 14.97
C ALA A 115 -0.86 10.24 14.61
N TYR A 116 -0.81 10.51 13.31
CA TYR A 116 -0.71 11.87 12.78
C TYR A 116 -1.58 12.00 11.53
N HIS A 117 -1.89 13.25 11.19
CA HIS A 117 -2.80 13.59 10.12
C HIS A 117 -2.17 14.59 9.16
N VAL A 118 -2.49 14.46 7.89
CA VAL A 118 -2.12 15.38 6.83
C VAL A 118 -3.39 16.07 6.33
N CYS A 119 -3.43 17.38 6.50
CA CYS A 119 -4.53 18.22 6.04
C CYS A 119 -4.15 18.92 4.74
N HIS A 120 -4.96 18.74 3.70
CA HIS A 120 -4.78 19.39 2.41
C HIS A 120 -6.11 20.01 1.92
N ASP A 121 -6.60 19.65 0.74
CA ASP A 121 -7.81 20.23 0.12
C ASP A 121 -9.12 19.58 0.61
N GLY A 122 -9.03 18.61 1.53
CA GLY A 122 -10.18 17.96 2.16
C GLY A 122 -10.72 16.75 1.40
N ARG A 123 -10.10 16.34 0.30
CA ARG A 123 -10.51 15.14 -0.45
C ARG A 123 -10.37 13.84 0.35
N GLU A 124 -9.52 13.83 1.37
CA GLU A 124 -9.29 12.68 2.25
C GLU A 124 -10.28 12.63 3.44
N GLY A 125 -11.27 13.53 3.47
CA GLY A 125 -12.28 13.60 4.52
C GLY A 125 -11.93 14.55 5.66
N HIS A 126 -12.75 14.54 6.72
CA HIS A 126 -12.66 15.55 7.77
C HIS A 126 -11.38 15.49 8.61
N GLN A 127 -10.75 14.32 8.74
CA GLN A 127 -9.46 14.15 9.43
C GLN A 127 -8.26 14.28 8.48
N GLY A 128 -8.49 14.49 7.19
CA GLY A 128 -7.44 14.39 6.18
C GLY A 128 -6.90 12.96 6.06
N ALA A 129 -5.71 12.80 5.49
CA ALA A 129 -5.05 11.51 5.45
C ALA A 129 -4.46 11.17 6.82
N SER A 130 -4.77 9.98 7.33
CA SER A 130 -4.39 9.55 8.68
C SER A 130 -3.38 8.41 8.63
N PHE A 131 -2.37 8.48 9.49
CA PHE A 131 -1.26 7.53 9.51
C PHE A 131 -0.89 7.15 10.94
N LEU A 132 -0.25 6.00 11.11
CA LEU A 132 0.40 5.60 12.35
C LEU A 132 1.93 5.60 12.16
N CYS A 133 2.63 6.14 13.14
CA CYS A 133 4.03 5.82 13.35
C CYS A 133 4.19 4.35 13.80
N THR A 134 5.33 3.75 13.48
CA THR A 134 5.63 2.37 13.88
C THR A 134 5.69 2.24 15.41
N ASN A 135 5.45 1.03 15.92
CA ASN A 135 5.51 0.77 17.37
C ASN A 135 6.86 1.20 17.96
N GLY A 136 6.82 1.94 19.07
CA GLY A 136 8.01 2.53 19.71
C GLY A 136 8.38 3.93 19.22
N THR A 137 7.66 4.48 18.24
CA THR A 137 7.90 5.81 17.69
C THR A 137 6.65 6.66 17.71
N LEU A 138 6.82 7.97 17.86
CA LEU A 138 5.76 8.97 17.91
C LEU A 138 6.04 10.05 16.87
N PHE A 139 4.98 10.67 16.33
CA PHE A 139 5.12 11.77 15.40
C PHE A 139 5.66 13.00 16.12
N ASN A 140 6.88 13.39 15.76
CA ASN A 140 7.52 14.57 16.27
C ASN A 140 7.08 15.80 15.46
N GLN A 141 6.14 16.57 16.01
CA GLN A 141 5.63 17.78 15.35
C GLN A 141 6.73 18.79 15.00
N ARG A 142 7.85 18.80 15.73
CA ARG A 142 8.99 19.68 15.45
C ARG A 142 9.72 19.27 14.17
N GLU A 143 9.89 17.98 13.97
CA GLU A 143 10.71 17.42 12.88
C GLU A 143 9.90 16.92 11.69
N PHE A 144 8.57 16.89 11.80
CA PHE A 144 7.67 16.40 10.75
C PHE A 144 7.93 14.94 10.35
N SER A 145 8.41 14.14 11.31
CA SER A 145 8.73 12.72 11.14
C SER A 145 8.44 11.94 12.42
N CYS A 146 8.33 10.61 12.30
CA CYS A 146 8.31 9.75 13.48
C CYS A 146 9.72 9.66 14.09
N ASP A 147 9.80 9.76 15.41
CA ASP A 147 11.03 9.62 16.20
C ASP A 147 10.75 8.70 17.39
N TRP A 148 11.79 8.21 18.07
CA TRP A 148 11.66 7.39 19.25
C TRP A 148 10.79 8.07 20.32
N TRP A 149 9.94 7.29 21.00
CA TRP A 149 8.98 7.83 21.95
C TRP A 149 9.61 8.72 23.03
N TYR A 150 10.83 8.40 23.48
CA TYR A 150 11.55 9.15 24.49
C TYR A 150 12.13 10.49 23.99
N ASN A 151 12.16 10.73 22.67
CA ASN A 151 12.56 12.00 22.06
C ASN A 151 11.37 12.94 21.83
N VAL A 152 10.14 12.48 22.02
CA VAL A 152 8.93 13.21 21.64
C VAL A 152 8.10 13.56 22.86
N ASN A 153 8.05 14.84 23.19
CA ASN A 153 7.05 15.35 24.13
C ASN A 153 5.74 15.65 23.38
N CYS A 154 4.81 14.69 23.38
CA CYS A 154 3.55 14.81 22.64
C CYS A 154 2.69 16.01 23.12
N ALA A 155 2.77 16.39 24.40
CA ALA A 155 2.00 17.50 24.94
C ALA A 155 2.36 18.85 24.28
N ASP A 156 3.60 19.00 23.79
CA ASP A 156 4.06 20.21 23.13
C ASP A 156 3.53 20.35 21.70
N ALA A 157 2.99 19.28 21.11
CA ALA A 157 2.66 19.22 19.68
C ALA A 157 1.72 20.36 19.24
N ILE A 158 0.67 20.66 20.02
CA ILE A 158 -0.28 21.74 19.69
C ILE A 158 0.43 23.08 19.55
N SER A 159 1.37 23.40 20.45
CA SER A 159 2.15 24.65 20.41
C SER A 159 3.09 24.72 19.20
N LEU A 160 3.46 23.56 18.66
CA LEU A 160 4.36 23.39 17.52
C LEU A 160 3.61 23.34 16.18
N TYR A 161 2.28 23.30 16.16
CA TYR A 161 1.49 23.33 14.92
C TYR A 161 1.81 24.54 14.03
N ARG A 162 2.24 25.65 14.63
CA ARG A 162 2.73 26.86 13.92
C ARG A 162 3.90 26.57 12.97
N LEU A 163 4.66 25.49 13.18
CA LEU A 163 5.75 25.10 12.30
C LEU A 163 5.27 24.67 10.90
N ASN A 164 3.98 24.39 10.74
CA ASN A 164 3.39 24.17 9.41
C ASN A 164 3.49 25.40 8.50
N LEU A 165 3.71 26.59 9.04
CA LEU A 165 3.98 27.80 8.26
C LEU A 165 5.42 27.87 7.74
N ASP A 166 6.35 27.09 8.31
CA ASP A 166 7.75 27.09 7.88
C ASP A 166 7.87 26.33 6.55
N PRO A 167 8.17 27.03 5.44
CA PRO A 167 8.20 26.39 4.13
C PRO A 167 9.46 25.55 3.89
N LEU A 168 10.43 25.58 4.81
CA LEU A 168 11.58 24.68 4.81
C LEU A 168 11.30 23.36 5.52
N LYS A 169 10.28 23.32 6.40
CA LYS A 169 9.87 22.12 7.14
C LYS A 169 8.64 21.45 6.56
N ASN A 170 7.62 22.23 6.19
CA ASN A 170 6.36 21.67 5.70
C ASN A 170 6.51 21.14 4.25
N PRO A 171 6.43 19.82 4.02
CA PRO A 171 6.61 19.24 2.69
C PRO A 171 5.44 19.53 1.74
N TYR A 172 4.30 20.01 2.24
CA TYR A 172 3.10 20.31 1.46
C TYR A 172 3.05 21.75 0.94
N VAL A 173 4.09 22.55 1.18
CA VAL A 173 4.25 23.86 0.55
C VAL A 173 4.51 23.69 -0.96
N PRO A 174 3.95 24.56 -1.83
CA PRO A 174 4.22 24.53 -3.27
C PRO A 174 5.72 24.45 -3.61
N LYS A 175 6.07 23.60 -4.57
CA LYS A 175 7.46 23.29 -4.94
C LYS A 175 8.22 24.54 -5.40
N GLU A 176 7.54 25.46 -6.07
CA GLU A 176 8.10 26.73 -6.55
C GLU A 176 8.61 27.56 -5.36
N THR A 177 7.86 27.58 -4.25
CA THR A 177 8.27 28.27 -3.03
C THR A 177 9.49 27.62 -2.41
N GLN A 178 9.53 26.28 -2.33
CA GLN A 178 10.70 25.55 -1.82
C GLN A 178 11.94 25.79 -2.69
N GLU A 179 11.80 25.80 -4.01
CA GLU A 179 12.91 26.05 -4.93
C GLU A 179 13.44 27.48 -4.84
N LEU A 180 12.55 28.47 -4.72
CA LEU A 180 12.93 29.86 -4.48
C LEU A 180 13.72 30.02 -3.18
N LEU A 181 13.29 29.35 -2.10
CA LEU A 181 13.99 29.38 -0.82
C LEU A 181 15.36 28.71 -0.90
N ARG A 182 15.46 27.51 -1.49
CA ARG A 182 16.73 26.81 -1.72
C ARG A 182 17.70 27.64 -2.57
N LYS A 183 17.20 28.32 -3.61
CA LYS A 183 18.00 29.20 -4.47
C LYS A 183 18.56 30.40 -3.70
N ARG A 184 17.77 30.99 -2.79
CA ARG A 184 18.22 32.10 -1.92
C ARG A 184 19.23 31.66 -0.86
N MET A 185 19.16 30.42 -0.38
CA MET A 185 20.05 29.87 0.64
C MET A 185 21.31 29.20 0.07
N ARG A 186 21.64 29.38 -1.21
CA ARG A 186 22.90 28.85 -1.77
C ARG A 186 24.07 29.45 -1.00
N ILE A 187 24.66 28.63 -0.12
CA ILE A 187 25.88 28.93 0.61
C ILE A 187 26.96 29.20 -0.44
N VAL A 188 27.39 30.45 -0.54
CA VAL A 188 28.61 30.79 -1.24
C VAL A 188 29.74 30.46 -0.27
N VAL A 189 30.39 29.32 -0.49
CA VAL A 189 31.65 29.04 0.20
C VAL A 189 32.69 29.98 -0.41
N LEU A 190 33.14 30.96 0.38
CA LEU A 190 34.23 31.86 0.03
C LEU A 190 35.59 31.18 0.20
#